data_AF-A0A7W6KIX8-F1
#
_entry.id   AF-A0A7W6KIX8-F1
#
_cell.length_a   1.000
_cell.length_b   1.000
_cell.length_c   1.000
_cell.angle_alpha   90.00
_cell.angle_beta   90.00
_cell.angle_gamma   90.00
#
_symmetry.space_group_name_H-M   'P 1'
#
loop_
_entity.id
_entity.type
_entity.pdbx_description
1 polymer ?
#
loop_
_entity_poly.entity_id
_entity_poly.type
_entity_poly.pdbx_seq_one_letter_code
_entity_poly.pdbx_strand_id
1 'polypeptide(L)'
;MTNQYSGECESLRRIELALDTTIEQLREKKKALADRKAVIPREISSLELDLSSIASDIGLALTDIVAAAKSRRLREILIGFGQAAHAVAQVVTEVDDHLARISALRAELRAIEPERIAIAYEITQKTRERQGVIDRQYDLNCPKRPC
;
A
#
# COMPACT_ATOMS: atom_id res chain seq x y z
N MET A 1 11.42 39.29 -40.58
CA MET A 1 10.17 38.50 -40.63
C MET A 1 9.94 37.93 -39.24
N THR A 2 9.07 38.56 -38.46
CA THR A 2 8.66 38.08 -37.14
C THR A 2 7.87 36.78 -37.32
N ASN A 3 8.38 35.68 -36.78
CA ASN A 3 7.76 34.36 -36.90
C ASN A 3 6.34 34.42 -36.32
N GLN A 4 5.35 34.37 -37.21
CA GLN A 4 3.92 34.51 -36.91
C GLN A 4 3.42 33.42 -35.93
N TYR A 5 4.20 32.36 -35.74
CA TYR A 5 3.93 31.22 -34.86
C TYR A 5 4.78 31.17 -33.58
N SER A 6 5.60 32.19 -33.27
CA SER A 6 6.49 32.16 -32.10
C SER A 6 5.76 31.92 -30.77
N GLY A 7 4.65 32.62 -30.53
CA GLY A 7 3.83 32.45 -29.33
C GLY A 7 3.08 31.12 -29.26
N GLU A 8 2.66 30.57 -30.41
CA GLU A 8 2.00 29.25 -30.47
C GLU A 8 3.00 28.12 -30.17
N CYS A 9 4.21 28.19 -30.74
CA CYS A 9 5.29 27.24 -30.45
C CYS A 9 5.68 27.25 -28.96
N GLU A 10 5.79 28.43 -28.34
CA GLU A 10 6.05 28.54 -26.90
C GLU A 10 4.93 27.96 -26.04
N SER A 11 3.67 28.15 -26.45
CA SER A 11 2.52 27.55 -25.77
C SER A 11 2.55 26.02 -25.86
N LEU A 12 2.73 25.45 -27.05
CA LEU A 12 2.80 24.00 -27.26
C LEU A 12 3.95 23.36 -26.47
N ARG A 13 5.11 24.01 -26.39
CA ARG A 13 6.23 23.54 -25.56
C ARG A 13 5.91 23.50 -24.07
N ARG A 14 5.19 24.51 -23.56
CA ARG A 14 4.73 24.51 -22.16
C ARG A 14 3.75 23.37 -21.89
N ILE A 15 2.86 23.07 -22.84
CA ILE A 15 1.93 21.95 -22.74
C ILE A 15 2.69 20.62 -22.78
N GLU A 16 3.63 20.44 -23.71
CA GLU A 16 4.48 19.23 -23.77
C GLU A 16 5.22 18.98 -22.45
N LEU A 17 5.83 20.02 -21.88
CA LEU A 17 6.50 19.99 -20.59
C LEU A 17 5.58 19.59 -19.42
N ALA A 18 4.37 20.14 -19.39
CA ALA A 18 3.37 19.78 -18.38
C ALA A 18 2.94 18.32 -18.51
N LEU A 19 2.79 17.83 -19.75
CA LEU A 19 2.47 16.42 -20.02
C LEU A 19 3.63 15.49 -19.63
N ASP A 20 4.88 15.85 -19.93
CA ASP A 20 6.06 15.10 -19.47
C ASP A 20 6.08 14.96 -17.95
N THR A 21 5.87 16.08 -17.25
CA THR A 21 5.84 16.12 -15.78
C THR A 21 4.71 15.22 -15.24
N THR A 22 3.52 15.29 -15.84
CA THR A 22 2.37 14.49 -15.44
C THR A 22 2.62 13.00 -15.67
N ILE A 23 3.16 12.62 -16.83
CA ILE A 23 3.51 11.23 -17.16
C ILE A 23 4.52 10.69 -16.15
N GLU A 24 5.52 11.48 -15.78
CA GLU A 24 6.54 11.04 -14.83
C GLU A 24 5.98 10.88 -13.41
N GLN A 25 5.13 11.80 -12.95
CA GLN A 25 4.41 11.66 -11.67
C GLN A 25 3.55 10.39 -11.64
N LEU A 26 2.85 10.08 -12.75
CA LEU A 26 2.05 8.86 -12.86
C LEU A 26 2.92 7.59 -12.85
N ARG A 27 4.11 7.61 -13.46
CA ARG A 27 5.06 6.49 -13.42
C ARG A 27 5.57 6.24 -12.01
N GLU A 28 5.95 7.30 -11.29
CA GLU A 28 6.37 7.19 -9.89
C GLU A 28 5.23 6.68 -9.01
N LYS A 29 4.01 7.17 -9.20
CA LYS A 29 2.83 6.64 -8.49
C LYS A 29 2.62 5.15 -8.77
N LYS A 30 2.71 4.72 -10.04
CA LYS A 30 2.57 3.32 -10.44
C LYS A 30 3.65 2.43 -9.81
N LYS A 31 4.89 2.93 -9.70
CA LYS A 31 6.01 2.25 -9.06
C LYS A 31 5.77 2.12 -7.56
N ALA A 32 5.38 3.20 -6.88
CA ALA A 32 5.04 3.17 -5.45
C ALA A 32 3.93 2.14 -5.14
N LEU A 33 2.90 2.05 -6.00
CA LEU A 33 1.87 1.02 -5.86
C LEU A 33 2.41 -0.41 -6.06
N ALA A 34 3.36 -0.60 -6.97
CA ALA A 34 4.00 -1.90 -7.17
C ALA A 34 4.85 -2.31 -5.95
N ASP A 35 5.61 -1.36 -5.40
CA ASP A 35 6.40 -1.56 -4.19
C ASP A 35 5.49 -1.87 -2.99
N ARG A 36 4.39 -1.13 -2.84
CA ARG A 36 3.39 -1.39 -1.79
C ARG A 36 2.76 -2.78 -1.94
N LYS A 37 2.41 -3.18 -3.15
CA LYS A 37 1.89 -4.55 -3.46
C LYS A 37 2.87 -5.64 -3.02
N ALA A 38 4.17 -5.41 -3.16
CA ALA A 38 5.21 -6.37 -2.78
C ALA A 38 5.41 -6.47 -1.27
N VAL A 39 5.14 -5.39 -0.53
CA VAL A 39 5.33 -5.33 0.93
C VAL A 39 4.14 -5.91 1.70
N ILE A 40 2.90 -5.65 1.27
CA ILE A 40 1.69 -6.08 1.99
C ILE A 40 1.67 -7.58 2.36
N PRO A 41 2.03 -8.53 1.46
CA PRO A 41 2.06 -9.95 1.83
C PRO A 41 3.00 -10.25 2.99
N ARG A 42 4.14 -9.56 3.09
CA ARG A 42 5.09 -9.73 4.19
C ARG A 42 4.54 -9.18 5.50
N GLU A 43 3.86 -8.04 5.46
CA GLU A 43 3.17 -7.49 6.63
C GLU A 43 2.09 -8.45 7.14
N ILE A 44 1.29 -9.03 6.23
CA ILE A 44 0.28 -10.04 6.60
C ILE A 44 0.95 -11.27 7.23
N SER A 45 2.00 -11.80 6.62
CA SER A 45 2.70 -12.97 7.18
C SER A 45 3.32 -12.70 8.55
N SER A 46 3.84 -11.49 8.80
CA SER A 46 4.31 -11.10 10.13
C SER A 46 3.18 -11.15 11.15
N LEU A 47 2.04 -10.53 10.84
CA LEU A 47 0.87 -10.54 11.73
C LEU A 47 0.32 -11.95 11.98
N GLU A 48 0.36 -12.82 10.97
CA GLU A 48 -0.05 -14.23 11.10
C GLU A 48 0.91 -15.03 12.00
N LEU A 49 2.21 -14.72 11.99
CA LEU A 49 3.18 -15.29 12.93
C LEU A 49 2.96 -14.79 14.36
N ASP A 50 2.71 -13.49 14.53
CA ASP A 50 2.43 -12.89 15.84
C ASP A 50 1.18 -13.51 16.47
N LEU A 51 0.11 -13.66 15.69
CA LEU A 51 -1.11 -14.38 16.10
C LEU A 51 -0.84 -15.84 16.49
N SER A 52 0.07 -16.52 15.76
CA SER A 52 0.45 -17.91 16.08
C SER A 52 1.25 -18.01 17.38
N SER A 53 2.10 -17.01 17.67
CA SER A 53 2.83 -16.91 18.93
C SER A 53 1.86 -16.70 20.10
N ILE A 54 0.95 -15.73 19.96
CA ILE A 54 -0.10 -15.44 20.94
C ILE A 54 -0.93 -16.70 21.27
N ALA A 55 -1.34 -17.46 20.24
CA ALA A 55 -2.09 -18.69 20.45
C ALA A 55 -1.29 -19.76 21.22
N SER A 56 0.03 -19.83 21.00
CA SER A 56 0.93 -20.74 21.71
C SER A 56 1.06 -20.34 23.18
N ASP A 57 1.21 -19.04 23.46
CA ASP A 57 1.34 -18.51 24.82
C ASP A 57 0.07 -18.75 25.65
N ILE A 58 -1.12 -18.57 25.05
CA ILE A 58 -2.39 -18.94 25.70
C ILE A 58 -2.45 -20.44 26.00
N GLY A 59 -2.03 -21.29 25.05
CA GLY A 59 -2.01 -22.74 25.22
C GLY A 59 -1.14 -23.19 26.39
N LEU A 60 0.04 -22.57 26.55
CA LEU A 60 0.93 -22.81 27.68
C LEU A 60 0.31 -22.36 29.00
N ALA A 61 -0.24 -21.15 29.07
CA ALA A 61 -0.89 -20.62 30.27
C ALA A 61 -2.07 -21.49 30.73
N LEU A 62 -2.89 -21.99 29.80
CA LEU A 62 -3.98 -22.92 30.11
C LEU A 62 -3.47 -24.27 30.62
N THR A 63 -2.35 -24.77 30.08
CA THR A 63 -1.73 -26.02 30.51
C THR A 63 -1.25 -25.92 31.96
N ASP A 64 -0.65 -24.79 32.34
CA ASP A 64 -0.20 -24.52 33.72
C ASP A 64 -1.38 -24.49 34.70
N ILE A 65 -2.51 -23.88 34.32
CA ILE A 65 -3.73 -23.88 35.13
C ILE A 65 -4.26 -25.31 35.30
N VAL A 66 -4.29 -26.11 34.25
CA VAL A 66 -4.73 -27.52 34.31
C VAL A 66 -3.81 -28.36 35.21
N ALA A 67 -2.50 -28.13 35.16
CA ALA A 67 -1.55 -28.79 36.04
C ALA A 67 -1.76 -28.40 37.51
N ALA A 68 -1.94 -27.10 37.80
CA ALA A 68 -2.28 -26.61 39.13
C ALA A 68 -3.60 -27.22 39.64
N ALA A 69 -4.61 -27.35 38.77
CA ALA A 69 -5.89 -27.98 39.09
C ALA A 69 -5.74 -29.45 39.52
N LYS A 70 -4.90 -30.22 38.82
CA LYS A 70 -4.59 -31.62 39.20
C LYS A 70 -3.90 -31.73 40.56
N SER A 71 -3.12 -30.73 40.95
CA SER A 71 -2.39 -30.70 42.23
C SER A 71 -3.26 -30.33 43.46
N ARG A 72 -4.56 -30.02 43.28
CA ARG A 72 -5.52 -29.60 44.33
C ARG A 72 -5.11 -28.35 45.13
N ARG A 73 -4.19 -27.53 44.62
CA ARG A 73 -3.76 -26.28 45.25
C ARG A 73 -4.71 -25.13 44.94
N LEU A 74 -5.89 -25.15 45.57
CA LEU A 74 -7.00 -24.20 45.33
C LEU A 74 -6.60 -22.72 45.28
N ARG A 75 -5.65 -22.31 46.12
CA ARG A 75 -5.16 -20.92 46.14
C ARG A 75 -4.33 -20.57 44.90
N GLU A 76 -3.47 -21.49 44.44
CA GLU A 76 -2.68 -21.33 43.21
C GLU A 76 -3.57 -21.39 41.97
N ILE A 77 -4.62 -22.21 42.00
CA ILE A 77 -5.65 -22.27 40.94
C ILE A 77 -6.37 -20.93 40.82
N LEU A 78 -6.85 -20.35 41.93
CA LEU A 78 -7.57 -19.07 41.90
C LEU A 78 -6.70 -17.89 41.44
N ILE A 79 -5.44 -17.86 41.86
CA ILE A 79 -4.46 -16.85 41.41
C ILE A 79 -4.15 -17.04 39.91
N GLY A 80 -3.91 -18.28 39.48
CA GLY A 80 -3.63 -18.62 38.09
C GLY A 80 -4.81 -18.28 37.15
N PHE A 81 -6.05 -18.56 37.56
CA PHE A 81 -7.24 -18.16 36.81
C PHE A 81 -7.40 -16.63 36.72
N GLY A 82 -7.16 -15.91 37.81
CA GLY A 82 -7.26 -14.44 37.80
C GLY A 82 -6.23 -13.78 36.88
N GLN A 83 -4.99 -14.25 36.90
CA GLN A 83 -3.93 -13.77 36.02
C GLN A 83 -4.19 -14.15 34.55
N ALA A 84 -4.64 -15.39 34.31
CA ALA A 84 -4.99 -15.84 32.97
C ALA A 84 -6.19 -15.08 32.40
N ALA A 85 -7.23 -14.80 33.19
CA ALA A 85 -8.39 -14.03 32.72
C ALA A 85 -8.01 -12.59 32.32
N HIS A 86 -7.12 -11.94 33.08
CA HIS A 86 -6.63 -10.61 32.74
C HIS A 86 -5.75 -10.62 31.48
N ALA A 87 -4.85 -11.59 31.37
CA ALA A 87 -4.00 -11.78 30.19
C ALA A 87 -4.83 -12.09 28.94
N VAL A 88 -5.84 -12.98 29.05
CA VAL A 88 -6.74 -13.32 27.94
C VAL A 88 -7.51 -12.11 27.45
N ALA A 89 -8.00 -11.24 28.34
CA ALA A 89 -8.72 -10.03 27.93
C ALA A 89 -7.83 -9.06 27.12
N GLN A 90 -6.57 -8.90 27.51
CA GLN A 90 -5.59 -8.09 26.77
C GLN A 90 -5.27 -8.73 25.42
N VAL A 91 -5.04 -10.04 25.41
CA VAL A 91 -4.75 -10.82 24.21
C VAL A 91 -5.89 -10.80 23.20
N VAL A 92 -7.15 -10.90 23.66
CA VAL A 92 -8.31 -10.83 22.75
C VAL A 92 -8.33 -9.49 22.02
N THR A 93 -8.03 -8.38 22.71
CA THR A 93 -7.96 -7.06 22.09
C THR A 93 -6.84 -6.99 21.06
N GLU A 94 -5.66 -7.52 21.39
CA GLU A 94 -4.52 -7.57 20.48
C GLU A 94 -4.80 -8.42 19.24
N VAL A 95 -5.44 -9.58 19.41
CA VAL A 95 -5.86 -10.46 18.31
C VAL A 95 -6.85 -9.74 17.39
N ASP A 96 -7.85 -9.06 17.96
CA ASP A 96 -8.83 -8.31 17.18
C ASP A 96 -8.16 -7.19 16.36
N ASP A 97 -7.20 -6.47 16.95
CA ASP A 97 -6.42 -5.44 16.25
C ASP A 97 -5.60 -6.03 15.09
N HIS A 98 -4.94 -7.18 15.32
CA HIS A 98 -4.16 -7.86 14.28
C HIS A 98 -5.05 -8.36 13.14
N LEU A 99 -6.21 -8.94 13.45
CA LEU A 99 -7.18 -9.39 12.46
C LEU A 99 -7.76 -8.22 11.67
N ALA A 100 -8.10 -7.11 12.35
CA ALA A 100 -8.56 -5.89 11.70
C ALA A 100 -7.48 -5.35 10.74
N ARG A 101 -6.21 -5.35 11.16
CA ARG A 101 -5.10 -4.92 10.32
C ARG A 101 -4.90 -5.83 9.10
N ILE A 102 -4.94 -7.15 9.27
CA ILE A 102 -4.87 -8.11 8.16
C ILE A 102 -6.01 -7.86 7.17
N SER A 103 -7.23 -7.63 7.66
CA SER A 103 -8.39 -7.38 6.81
C SER A 103 -8.23 -6.10 5.98
N ALA A 104 -7.71 -5.02 6.58
CA ALA A 104 -7.42 -3.77 5.91
C ALA A 104 -6.32 -3.93 4.85
N LEU A 105 -5.23 -4.64 5.19
CA LEU A 105 -4.14 -4.93 4.24
C LEU A 105 -4.61 -5.77 3.05
N ARG A 106 -5.48 -6.76 3.27
CA ARG A 106 -6.09 -7.55 2.19
C ARG A 106 -7.00 -6.71 1.30
N ALA A 107 -7.75 -5.77 1.88
CA ALA A 107 -8.57 -4.83 1.12
C ALA A 107 -7.70 -3.87 0.28
N GLU A 108 -6.64 -3.32 0.88
CA GLU A 108 -5.64 -2.50 0.19
C GLU A 108 -5.03 -3.26 -1.00
N LEU A 109 -4.61 -4.51 -0.79
CA LEU A 109 -4.03 -5.36 -1.84
C LEU A 109 -4.99 -5.56 -3.04
N ARG A 110 -6.29 -5.72 -2.76
CA ARG A 110 -7.32 -5.85 -3.80
C ARG A 110 -7.54 -4.55 -4.56
N ALA A 111 -7.38 -3.40 -3.91
CA ALA A 111 -7.54 -2.08 -4.52
C ALA A 111 -6.34 -1.66 -5.37
N ILE A 112 -5.13 -2.15 -5.08
CA ILE A 112 -3.91 -1.74 -5.80
C ILE A 112 -3.94 -2.12 -7.28
N GLU A 113 -4.39 -3.32 -7.64
CA GLU A 113 -4.36 -3.76 -9.04
C GLU A 113 -5.24 -2.92 -9.98
N PRO A 114 -6.53 -2.64 -9.68
CA PRO A 114 -7.33 -1.77 -10.52
C PRO A 114 -6.76 -0.34 -10.59
N GLU A 115 -6.18 0.19 -9.51
CA GLU A 115 -5.54 1.50 -9.54
C GLU A 115 -4.29 1.51 -10.44
N ARG A 116 -3.46 0.47 -10.39
CA ARG A 116 -2.29 0.33 -11.28
C ARG A 116 -2.70 0.25 -12.76
N ILE A 117 -3.80 -0.43 -13.06
CA ILE A 117 -4.36 -0.50 -14.42
C ILE A 117 -4.87 0.87 -14.88
N ALA A 118 -5.61 1.58 -14.03
CA ALA A 118 -6.10 2.92 -14.32
C ALA A 118 -4.96 3.90 -14.62
N ILE A 119 -3.91 3.90 -13.80
CA ILE A 119 -2.72 4.73 -14.02
C ILE A 119 -1.99 4.35 -15.32
N ALA A 120 -1.89 3.06 -15.65
CA ALA A 120 -1.28 2.63 -16.91
C ALA A 120 -2.05 3.13 -18.13
N TYR A 121 -3.38 3.12 -18.05
CA TYR A 121 -4.25 3.71 -19.06
C TYR A 121 -4.05 5.22 -19.17
N GLU A 122 -3.97 5.93 -18.04
CA GLU A 122 -3.77 7.37 -18.00
C GLU A 122 -2.42 7.79 -18.58
N ILE A 123 -1.33 7.07 -18.26
CA ILE A 123 -0.02 7.26 -18.88
C ILE A 123 -0.12 7.12 -20.41
N THR A 124 -0.86 6.12 -20.89
CA THR A 124 -1.04 5.89 -22.33
C THR A 124 -1.79 7.06 -22.97
N GLN A 125 -2.85 7.55 -22.33
CA GLN A 125 -3.60 8.71 -22.82
C GLN A 125 -2.74 9.98 -22.85
N LYS A 126 -2.03 10.28 -21.76
CA LYS A 126 -1.14 11.45 -21.69
C LYS A 126 0.01 11.39 -22.68
N THR A 127 0.53 10.18 -22.95
CA THR A 127 1.55 9.97 -23.99
C THR A 127 1.00 10.27 -25.39
N ARG A 128 -0.26 9.89 -25.66
CA ARG A 128 -0.94 10.23 -26.94
C ARG A 128 -1.21 11.72 -27.07
N GLU A 129 -1.69 12.37 -26.00
CA GLU A 129 -1.86 13.83 -25.96
C GLU A 129 -0.53 14.54 -26.26
N ARG A 130 0.55 14.08 -25.63
CA ARG A 130 1.90 14.61 -25.86
C ARG A 130 2.34 14.44 -27.30
N GLN A 131 2.09 13.28 -27.91
CA GLN A 131 2.43 13.04 -29.30
C GLN A 131 1.66 14.02 -30.22
N GLY A 132 0.36 14.24 -29.99
CA GLY A 132 -0.41 15.23 -30.76
C GLY A 132 0.12 16.66 -30.63
N VAL A 133 0.64 17.04 -29.45
CA VAL A 133 1.30 18.34 -29.24
C VAL A 133 2.60 18.42 -30.04
N ILE A 134 3.38 17.34 -30.09
CA ILE A 134 4.61 17.26 -30.86
C ILE A 134 4.33 17.32 -32.37
N ASP A 135 3.35 16.58 -32.85
CA ASP A 135 2.93 16.59 -34.26
C ASP A 135 2.51 18.01 -34.68
N ARG A 136 1.75 18.71 -33.84
CA ARG A 136 1.38 20.11 -34.09
C ARG A 136 2.58 21.07 -34.07
N GLN A 137 3.60 20.83 -33.24
CA GLN A 137 4.84 21.60 -33.29
C GLN A 137 5.59 21.39 -34.61
N TYR A 138 5.58 20.17 -35.14
CA TYR A 138 6.15 19.87 -36.45
C TYR A 138 5.40 20.57 -37.58
N ASP A 139 4.07 20.54 -37.57
CA ASP A 139 3.24 21.22 -38.57
C ASP A 139 3.49 22.74 -38.62
N LEU A 140 3.77 23.34 -37.48
CA LEU A 140 4.08 24.77 -37.35
C LEU A 140 5.55 25.13 -37.62
N ASN A 141 6.40 24.15 -37.98
CA ASN A 141 7.85 24.32 -38.10
C ASN A 141 8.49 24.97 -36.86
N CYS A 142 8.02 24.59 -35.66
CA CYS A 142 8.57 25.13 -34.44
C CYS A 142 10.07 24.76 -34.33
N PRO A 143 10.93 25.69 -33.87
CA PRO A 143 12.34 25.38 -33.67
C PRO A 143 12.47 24.18 -32.73
N LYS A 144 13.50 23.35 -32.91
CA LYS A 144 13.75 22.26 -31.97
C LYS A 144 14.02 22.82 -30.57
N ARG A 145 13.58 22.10 -29.55
CA ARG A 145 13.89 22.42 -28.17
C ARG A 145 15.42 22.30 -27.99
N PRO A 146 16.11 23.30 -27.41
CA PRO A 146 17.50 23.13 -27.03
C PRO A 146 17.58 22.00 -26.00
N CYS A 147 18.50 21.05 -26.23
CA CYS A 147 18.75 19.90 -25.37
C CYS A 147 19.21 20.33 -23.97
#